data_AF-A0A416A0C2-F1
#
_entry.id   AF-A0A416A0C2-F1
#
_cell.length_a   1.000
_cell.length_b   1.000
_cell.length_c   1.000
_cell.angle_alpha   90.00
_cell.angle_beta   90.00
_cell.angle_gamma   90.00
#
_symmetry.space_group_name_H-M   'P 1'
#
loop_
_entity.id
_entity.type
_entity.pdbx_description
1 polymer ?
#
loop_
_entity_poly.entity_id
_entity_poly.type
_entity_poly.pdbx_seq_one_letter_code
_entity_poly.pdbx_strand_id
1 'polypeptide(L)'
;MYCIRCGGRKSTLFGKCYYCKTRTVKDTPTEWSDKDYGLQNDEWFKLTYEERRKIEEESFIPFLRETDPDFSEEAYQHRLEKEQKWIEDDKKLKEKNAKEHEEYLRKQQIEWDRRAKYTPRCPICGSPRIKKISAVTKAGGVALFGPLGMRKAMKQWHCEDCGSDF
;
A
#
# COMPACT_ATOMS: atom_id res chain seq x y z
N MET A 1 5.75 -25.50 -12.67
CA MET A 1 5.83 -25.40 -14.15
C MET A 1 6.86 -24.36 -14.53
N TYR A 2 7.70 -24.65 -15.53
CA TYR A 2 8.71 -23.74 -16.06
C TYR A 2 8.73 -23.79 -17.59
N CYS A 3 9.14 -22.71 -18.25
CA CYS A 3 9.32 -22.67 -19.70
C CYS A 3 10.64 -23.32 -20.09
N ILE A 4 10.62 -24.35 -20.94
CA ILE A 4 11.85 -25.05 -21.36
C ILE A 4 12.80 -24.16 -22.16
N ARG A 5 12.27 -23.14 -22.86
CA ARG A 5 13.08 -22.28 -23.73
C ARG A 5 13.90 -21.26 -22.98
N CYS A 6 13.38 -20.78 -21.85
CA CYS A 6 13.98 -19.65 -21.15
C CYS A 6 13.98 -19.80 -19.64
N GLY A 7 13.61 -20.96 -19.09
CA GLY A 7 13.51 -21.25 -17.66
C GLY A 7 12.43 -20.48 -16.88
N GLY A 8 11.69 -19.58 -17.53
CA GLY A 8 10.75 -18.70 -16.81
C GLY A 8 9.56 -19.45 -16.21
N ARG A 9 9.27 -19.19 -14.92
CA ARG A 9 8.17 -19.84 -14.15
C ARG A 9 6.85 -19.07 -14.16
N LYS A 10 6.85 -17.82 -14.62
CA LYS A 10 5.61 -17.03 -14.80
C LYS A 10 4.89 -17.45 -16.06
N SER A 11 3.60 -17.78 -15.93
CA SER A 11 2.69 -18.04 -17.04
C SER A 11 1.64 -16.93 -17.16
N THR A 12 1.10 -16.81 -18.38
CA THR A 12 -0.10 -16.03 -18.66
C THR A 12 -1.35 -16.85 -18.33
N LEU A 13 -2.52 -16.20 -18.33
CA LEU A 13 -3.81 -16.84 -18.08
C LEU A 13 -4.08 -18.08 -18.98
N PHE A 14 -3.45 -18.16 -20.15
CA PHE A 14 -3.62 -19.26 -21.12
C PHE A 14 -2.47 -20.29 -21.10
N GLY A 15 -1.69 -20.34 -20.02
CA GLY A 15 -0.59 -21.30 -19.85
C GLY A 15 0.63 -21.04 -20.74
N LYS A 16 0.71 -19.88 -21.41
CA LYS A 16 1.92 -19.49 -22.16
C LYS A 16 2.93 -18.86 -21.23
N CYS A 17 4.23 -19.10 -21.47
CA CYS A 17 5.31 -18.40 -20.79
C CYS A 17 5.12 -16.88 -20.87
N TYR A 18 5.22 -16.18 -19.76
CA TYR A 18 5.05 -14.73 -19.71
C TYR A 18 6.12 -13.99 -20.56
N TYR A 19 7.36 -14.51 -20.55
CA TYR A 19 8.51 -13.88 -21.19
C TYR A 19 8.61 -14.20 -22.68
N CYS A 20 8.52 -15.50 -22.98
CA CYS A 20 8.82 -16.08 -24.29
C CYS A 20 7.55 -16.36 -25.12
N LYS A 21 6.36 -16.24 -24.49
CA LYS A 21 5.03 -16.48 -25.09
C LYS A 21 4.82 -17.89 -25.67
N THR A 22 5.77 -18.80 -25.45
CA THR A 22 5.68 -20.20 -25.86
C THR A 22 4.76 -21.00 -24.95
N ARG A 23 4.15 -22.06 -25.50
CA ARG A 23 3.31 -23.01 -24.75
C ARG A 23 4.11 -24.15 -24.12
N THR A 24 5.40 -24.22 -24.37
CA THR A 24 6.27 -25.31 -23.91
C THR A 24 6.67 -25.12 -22.44
N VAL A 25 5.68 -25.27 -21.56
CA VAL A 25 5.87 -25.34 -20.10
C VAL A 25 5.85 -26.80 -19.65
N LYS A 26 6.88 -27.22 -18.92
CA LYS A 26 6.96 -28.54 -18.27
C LYS A 26 6.72 -28.39 -16.78
N ASP A 27 6.27 -29.46 -16.13
CA ASP A 27 6.24 -29.51 -14.67
C ASP A 27 7.65 -29.48 -14.11
N THR A 28 7.81 -28.76 -13.00
CA THR A 28 9.10 -28.67 -12.31
C THR A 28 9.34 -30.01 -11.62
N PRO A 29 10.45 -30.71 -11.87
CA PRO A 29 10.67 -32.02 -11.25
C PRO A 29 10.73 -31.90 -9.73
N THR A 30 10.26 -32.93 -9.01
CA THR A 30 10.11 -32.89 -7.54
C THR A 30 11.42 -32.63 -6.80
N GLU A 31 12.55 -33.13 -7.33
CA GLU A 31 13.90 -32.89 -6.79
C GLU A 31 14.30 -31.40 -6.79
N TRP A 32 13.69 -30.60 -7.66
CA TRP A 32 13.89 -29.15 -7.80
C TRP A 32 12.76 -28.35 -7.18
N SER A 33 11.56 -28.93 -7.08
CA SER A 33 10.57 -28.48 -6.11
C SER A 33 11.25 -28.34 -4.76
N ASP A 34 11.99 -29.35 -4.29
CA ASP A 34 12.51 -29.31 -2.92
C ASP A 34 13.84 -28.55 -2.76
N LYS A 35 14.52 -28.14 -3.84
CA LYS A 35 15.75 -27.32 -3.80
C LYS A 35 15.51 -25.83 -4.11
N ASP A 36 14.64 -25.53 -5.08
CA ASP A 36 14.19 -24.15 -5.34
C ASP A 36 13.01 -23.75 -4.43
N TYR A 37 12.20 -24.71 -3.97
CA TYR A 37 11.16 -24.55 -2.93
C TYR A 37 11.53 -25.26 -1.61
N GLY A 38 12.81 -25.56 -1.38
CA GLY A 38 13.37 -26.06 -0.11
C GLY A 38 13.39 -25.02 1.02
N LEU A 39 12.59 -23.97 0.87
CA LEU A 39 12.29 -22.98 1.86
C LEU A 39 10.86 -23.27 2.31
N GLN A 40 10.72 -24.02 3.41
CA GLN A 40 9.42 -24.28 4.04
C GLN A 40 8.61 -22.97 4.07
N ASN A 41 7.36 -23.01 3.59
CA ASN A 41 6.29 -22.02 3.81
C ASN A 41 6.74 -20.56 4.06
N ASP A 42 6.74 -19.73 3.01
CA ASP A 42 6.88 -18.26 3.03
C ASP A 42 8.31 -17.70 2.85
N GLU A 43 9.37 -18.48 2.94
CA GLU A 43 10.74 -17.93 2.81
C GLU A 43 11.15 -17.60 1.37
N TRP A 44 10.65 -18.32 0.35
CA TRP A 44 10.86 -17.98 -1.06
C TRP A 44 10.35 -16.58 -1.43
N PHE A 45 9.23 -16.17 -0.82
CA PHE A 45 8.65 -14.84 -1.02
C PHE A 45 9.39 -13.74 -0.25
N LYS A 46 10.21 -14.10 0.74
CA LYS A 46 11.08 -13.15 1.48
C LYS A 46 12.38 -12.84 0.73
N LEU A 47 12.83 -13.74 -0.16
CA LEU A 47 14.02 -13.50 -0.97
C LEU A 47 13.84 -12.34 -1.94
N THR A 48 14.90 -11.55 -2.08
CA THR A 48 15.04 -10.54 -3.12
C THR A 48 15.12 -11.19 -4.50
N TYR A 49 14.90 -10.40 -5.55
CA TYR A 49 15.08 -10.88 -6.92
C TYR A 49 16.52 -11.38 -7.17
N GLU A 50 17.51 -10.67 -6.64
CA GLU A 50 18.93 -11.01 -6.83
C GLU A 50 19.30 -12.35 -6.18
N GLU A 51 18.78 -12.62 -4.98
CA GLU A 51 19.00 -13.89 -4.28
C GLU A 51 18.35 -15.06 -5.03
N ARG A 52 17.08 -14.91 -5.47
CA ARG A 52 16.43 -15.93 -6.30
C ARG A 52 17.17 -16.17 -7.60
N ARG A 53 17.65 -15.11 -8.24
CA ARG A 53 18.43 -15.21 -9.49
C ARG A 53 19.71 -15.99 -9.27
N LYS A 54 20.45 -15.75 -8.20
CA LYS A 54 21.68 -16.51 -7.88
C LYS A 54 21.39 -18.00 -7.75
N ILE A 55 20.32 -18.36 -7.03
CA ILE A 55 19.90 -19.76 -6.88
C ILE A 55 19.58 -20.39 -8.25
N GLU A 56 18.84 -19.68 -9.10
CA GLU A 56 18.53 -20.15 -10.45
C GLU A 56 19.80 -20.29 -11.32
N GLU A 57 20.71 -19.33 -11.27
CA GLU A 57 21.98 -19.31 -12.05
C GLU A 57 22.95 -20.40 -11.62
N GLU A 58 23.01 -20.73 -10.33
CA GLU A 58 23.91 -21.75 -9.79
C GLU A 58 23.38 -23.17 -9.98
N SER A 59 22.08 -23.35 -10.18
CA SER A 59 21.46 -24.68 -10.10
C SER A 59 20.55 -25.01 -11.28
N PHE A 60 19.42 -24.33 -11.41
CA PHE A 60 18.36 -24.65 -12.37
C PHE A 60 18.73 -24.33 -13.83
N ILE A 61 19.38 -23.19 -14.08
CA ILE A 61 19.73 -22.75 -15.43
C ILE A 61 20.82 -23.63 -16.06
N PRO A 62 21.93 -23.99 -15.37
CA PRO A 62 22.90 -24.94 -15.89
C PRO A 62 22.27 -26.27 -16.27
N PHE A 63 21.40 -26.82 -15.40
CA PHE A 63 20.66 -28.05 -15.68
C PHE A 63 19.82 -27.95 -16.97
N LEU A 64 19.05 -26.87 -17.15
CA LEU A 64 18.26 -26.68 -18.37
C LEU A 64 19.14 -26.60 -19.62
N ARG A 65 20.28 -25.92 -19.52
CA ARG A 65 21.25 -25.79 -20.61
C ARG A 65 21.81 -27.14 -21.04
N GLU A 66 21.99 -28.07 -20.10
CA GLU A 66 22.52 -29.41 -20.37
C GLU A 66 21.45 -30.41 -20.83
N THR A 67 20.23 -30.31 -20.30
CA THR A 67 19.21 -31.37 -20.45
C THR A 67 18.15 -31.09 -21.50
N ASP A 68 17.85 -29.83 -21.80
CA ASP A 68 16.80 -29.45 -22.74
C ASP A 68 17.41 -28.80 -24.00
N PRO A 69 17.40 -29.46 -25.17
CA PRO A 69 17.94 -28.89 -26.41
C PRO A 69 17.16 -27.67 -26.93
N ASP A 70 15.93 -27.47 -26.43
CA ASP A 70 15.09 -26.33 -26.74
C ASP A 70 15.44 -25.08 -25.90
N PHE A 71 16.34 -25.19 -24.92
CA PHE A 71 16.82 -24.06 -24.14
C PHE A 71 17.58 -23.09 -25.05
N SER A 72 17.22 -21.81 -24.99
CA SER A 72 17.83 -20.75 -25.79
C SER A 72 18.42 -19.70 -24.86
N GLU A 73 19.73 -19.50 -24.99
CA GLU A 73 20.45 -18.47 -24.23
C GLU A 73 19.88 -17.08 -24.56
N GLU A 74 19.50 -16.82 -25.81
CA GLU A 74 18.84 -15.57 -26.21
C GLU A 74 17.50 -15.38 -25.50
N ALA A 75 16.70 -16.46 -25.39
CA ALA A 75 15.41 -16.41 -24.71
C ALA A 75 15.57 -16.23 -23.18
N TYR A 76 16.63 -16.77 -22.60
CA TYR A 76 17.03 -16.54 -21.20
C TYR A 76 17.47 -15.09 -20.97
N GLN A 77 18.35 -14.53 -21.79
CA GLN A 77 18.79 -13.13 -21.67
C GLN A 77 17.61 -12.15 -21.80
N HIS A 78 16.73 -12.36 -22.78
CA HIS A 78 15.52 -11.55 -22.95
C HIS A 78 14.55 -11.66 -21.76
N ARG A 79 14.51 -12.80 -21.06
CA ARG A 79 13.78 -12.92 -19.79
C ARG A 79 14.40 -12.01 -18.72
N LEU A 80 15.72 -12.05 -18.55
CA LEU A 80 16.43 -11.23 -17.56
C LEU A 80 16.21 -9.74 -17.79
N GLU A 81 16.29 -9.27 -19.03
CA GLU A 81 16.02 -7.87 -19.40
C GLU A 81 14.60 -7.45 -19.01
N LYS A 82 13.60 -8.31 -19.28
CA LYS A 82 12.21 -8.03 -18.90
C LYS A 82 12.01 -7.97 -17.40
N GLU A 83 12.67 -8.84 -16.65
CA GLU A 83 12.58 -8.86 -15.19
C GLU A 83 13.24 -7.62 -14.57
N GLN A 84 14.42 -7.23 -15.04
CA GLN A 84 15.10 -6.01 -14.63
C GLN A 84 14.24 -4.77 -14.91
N LYS A 85 13.67 -4.67 -16.11
CA LYS A 85 12.75 -3.58 -16.46
C LYS A 85 11.54 -3.53 -15.52
N TRP A 86 10.94 -4.69 -15.20
CA TRP A 86 9.81 -4.76 -14.29
C TRP A 86 10.16 -4.26 -12.88
N ILE A 87 11.37 -4.57 -12.40
CA ILE A 87 11.88 -4.11 -11.10
C ILE A 87 12.10 -2.59 -11.11
N GLU A 88 12.70 -2.06 -12.18
CA GLU A 88 12.90 -0.62 -12.33
C GLU A 88 11.57 0.13 -12.38
N ASP A 89 10.60 -0.37 -13.14
CA ASP A 89 9.26 0.21 -13.26
C ASP A 89 8.50 0.15 -11.92
N ASP A 90 8.57 -0.97 -11.19
CA ASP A 90 7.99 -1.10 -9.85
C ASP A 90 8.61 -0.13 -8.84
N LYS A 91 9.94 0.04 -8.88
CA LYS A 91 10.65 1.02 -8.04
C LYS A 91 10.18 2.44 -8.34
N LYS A 92 10.11 2.82 -9.62
CA LYS A 92 9.62 4.14 -10.05
C LYS A 92 8.18 4.38 -9.62
N LEU A 93 7.32 3.37 -9.73
CA LEU A 93 5.91 3.46 -9.31
C LEU A 93 5.79 3.66 -7.79
N LYS A 94 6.56 2.90 -7.00
CA LYS A 94 6.58 3.04 -5.54
C LYS A 94 7.09 4.42 -5.12
N GLU A 95 8.16 4.92 -5.73
CA GLU A 95 8.67 6.27 -5.47
C GLU A 95 7.64 7.35 -5.82
N LYS A 96 6.95 7.21 -6.96
CA LYS A 96 5.89 8.13 -7.36
C LYS A 96 4.73 8.12 -6.35
N ASN A 97 4.24 6.93 -5.99
CA ASN A 97 3.14 6.79 -5.04
C ASN A 97 3.52 7.33 -3.64
N ALA A 98 4.77 7.14 -3.21
CA ALA A 98 5.26 7.70 -1.95
C ALA A 98 5.26 9.24 -1.95
N LYS A 99 5.73 9.86 -3.05
CA LYS A 99 5.70 11.33 -3.21
C LYS A 99 4.28 11.88 -3.25
N GLU A 100 3.39 11.24 -4.00
CA GLU A 100 1.97 11.63 -4.07
C GLU A 100 1.28 11.51 -2.69
N HIS A 101 1.61 10.47 -1.93
CA HIS A 101 1.11 10.27 -0.57
C HIS A 101 1.63 11.35 0.39
N GLU A 102 2.93 11.68 0.33
CA GLU A 102 3.52 12.76 1.12
C GLU A 102 2.88 14.12 0.81
N GLU A 103 2.66 14.43 -0.48
CA GLU A 103 1.99 15.66 -0.89
C GLU A 103 0.54 15.72 -0.38
N TYR A 104 -0.17 14.60 -0.43
CA TYR A 104 -1.52 14.48 0.12
C TYR A 104 -1.57 14.78 1.62
N LEU A 105 -0.67 14.18 2.41
CA LEU A 105 -0.56 14.43 3.85
C LEU A 105 -0.22 15.89 4.14
N ARG A 106 0.71 16.48 3.36
CA ARG A 106 1.06 17.89 3.49
C ARG A 106 -0.13 18.82 3.23
N LYS A 107 -0.96 18.52 2.22
CA LYS A 107 -2.19 19.28 1.93
C LYS A 107 -3.18 19.17 3.09
N GLN A 108 -3.41 17.97 3.62
CA GLN A 108 -4.27 17.80 4.79
C GLN A 108 -3.77 18.59 6.00
N GLN A 109 -2.46 18.58 6.26
CA GLN A 109 -1.88 19.33 7.37
C GLN A 109 -2.10 20.84 7.20
N ILE A 110 -1.87 21.39 6.00
CA ILE A 110 -2.13 22.81 5.70
C ILE A 110 -3.62 23.15 5.91
N GLU A 111 -4.54 22.29 5.48
CA GLU A 111 -5.97 22.49 5.70
C GLU A 111 -6.34 22.44 7.20
N TRP A 112 -5.75 21.50 7.95
CA TRP A 112 -5.94 21.40 9.39
C TRP A 112 -5.41 22.64 10.11
N ASP A 113 -4.22 23.11 9.77
CA ASP A 113 -3.62 24.33 10.34
C ASP A 113 -4.47 25.57 10.02
N ARG A 114 -4.96 25.68 8.77
CA ARG A 114 -5.90 26.76 8.39
C ARG A 114 -7.17 26.70 9.23
N ARG A 115 -7.78 25.52 9.38
CA ARG A 115 -8.99 25.35 10.18
C ARG A 115 -8.72 25.68 11.65
N ALA A 116 -7.62 25.18 12.22
CA ALA A 116 -7.22 25.43 13.60
C ALA A 116 -6.96 26.92 13.89
N LYS A 117 -6.42 27.67 12.91
CA LYS A 117 -6.19 29.12 13.03
C LYS A 117 -7.49 29.92 13.18
N TYR A 118 -8.55 29.54 12.46
CA TYR A 118 -9.84 30.25 12.48
C TYR A 118 -10.89 29.59 13.39
N THR A 119 -10.57 28.47 14.04
CA THR A 119 -11.48 27.84 15.00
C THR A 119 -11.47 28.63 16.30
N PRO A 120 -12.62 29.13 16.78
CA PRO A 120 -12.69 29.82 18.05
C PRO A 120 -12.21 28.90 19.17
N ARG A 121 -11.55 29.48 20.19
CA ARG A 121 -11.13 28.76 21.38
C ARG A 121 -11.99 29.17 22.56
N CYS A 122 -12.12 28.28 23.54
CA CYS A 122 -12.77 28.61 24.79
C CYS A 122 -12.01 29.78 25.47
N PRO A 123 -12.67 30.92 25.76
CA PRO A 123 -12.00 32.07 26.39
C PRO A 123 -11.64 31.81 27.86
N ILE A 124 -12.16 30.74 28.45
CA ILE A 124 -11.95 30.39 29.87
C ILE A 124 -10.73 29.48 30.04
N CYS A 125 -10.60 28.43 29.23
CA CYS A 125 -9.51 27.44 29.36
C CYS A 125 -8.60 27.31 28.13
N GLY A 126 -8.87 28.04 27.04
CA GLY A 126 -8.07 27.99 25.80
C GLY A 126 -8.30 26.77 24.91
N SER A 127 -9.20 25.85 25.31
CA SER A 127 -9.45 24.63 24.55
C SER A 127 -10.06 24.92 23.16
N PRO A 128 -9.57 24.24 22.09
CA PRO A 128 -10.19 24.27 20.77
C PRO A 128 -11.38 23.28 20.64
N ARG A 129 -11.63 22.43 21.66
CA ARG A 129 -12.75 21.47 21.68
C ARG A 129 -14.04 22.16 22.11
N ILE A 130 -14.64 22.86 21.15
CA ILE A 130 -15.91 23.55 21.33
C ILE A 130 -16.95 23.05 20.33
N LYS A 131 -18.21 22.91 20.78
CA LYS A 131 -19.34 22.49 19.95
C LYS A 131 -20.41 23.59 19.93
N LYS A 132 -21.07 23.73 18.78
CA LYS A 132 -22.16 24.70 18.63
C LYS A 132 -23.36 24.22 19.45
N ILE A 133 -23.89 25.06 20.32
CA ILE A 133 -25.08 24.75 21.10
C ILE A 133 -26.27 24.69 20.13
N SER A 134 -26.95 23.55 20.09
CA SER A 134 -28.08 23.34 19.18
C SER A 134 -29.24 24.29 19.51
N ALA A 135 -30.01 24.68 18.50
CA ALA A 135 -31.20 25.52 18.69
C ALA A 135 -32.23 24.88 19.63
N VAL A 136 -32.32 23.55 19.63
CA VAL A 136 -33.20 22.77 20.51
C VAL A 136 -32.78 22.91 21.98
N THR A 137 -31.48 22.78 22.26
CA THR A 137 -30.93 22.94 23.61
C THR A 137 -31.18 24.36 24.15
N LYS A 138 -31.06 25.37 23.29
CA LYS A 138 -31.34 26.77 23.65
C LYS A 138 -32.82 26.98 23.96
N ALA A 139 -33.72 26.47 23.11
CA ALA A 139 -35.17 26.61 23.27
C ALA A 139 -35.68 25.90 24.53
N GLY A 140 -35.17 24.71 24.85
CA GLY A 140 -35.53 23.98 26.07
C GLY A 140 -35.18 24.75 27.36
N GLY A 141 -34.03 25.44 27.39
CA GLY A 141 -33.65 26.28 28.54
C GLY A 141 -34.61 27.44 28.79
N VAL A 142 -35.10 28.09 27.73
CA VAL A 142 -36.09 29.18 27.83
C VAL A 142 -37.47 28.64 28.21
N ALA A 143 -37.86 27.49 27.66
CA ALA A 143 -39.14 26.86 27.99
C ALA A 143 -39.22 26.42 29.47
N LEU A 144 -38.12 25.94 30.05
CA LEU A 144 -38.09 25.45 31.43
C LEU A 144 -37.87 26.57 32.48
N PHE A 145 -37.09 27.60 32.15
CA PHE A 145 -36.69 28.63 33.12
C PHE A 145 -37.16 30.05 32.77
N GLY A 146 -38.02 30.20 31.77
CA GLY A 146 -38.57 31.49 31.34
C GLY A 146 -37.47 32.52 31.03
N PRO A 147 -37.63 33.78 31.47
CA PRO A 147 -36.63 34.84 31.25
C PRO A 147 -35.23 34.52 31.80
N LEU A 148 -35.12 33.69 32.86
CA LEU A 148 -33.83 33.30 33.43
C LEU A 148 -33.04 32.35 32.50
N GLY A 149 -33.74 31.58 31.66
CA GLY A 149 -33.15 30.71 30.63
C GLY A 149 -32.56 31.46 29.43
N MET A 150 -32.93 32.73 29.25
CA MET A 150 -32.51 33.55 28.10
C MET A 150 -31.00 33.80 28.07
N ARG A 151 -30.36 33.90 29.25
CA ARG A 151 -28.89 34.02 29.38
C ARG A 151 -28.15 32.81 28.79
N LYS A 152 -28.75 31.62 28.85
CA LYS A 152 -28.18 30.39 28.29
C LYS A 152 -28.47 30.26 26.79
N ALA A 153 -29.61 30.80 26.32
CA ALA A 153 -29.97 30.81 24.91
C ALA A 153 -29.09 31.73 24.04
N MET A 154 -28.55 32.82 24.62
CA MET A 154 -27.67 33.75 23.89
C MET A 154 -26.27 33.19 23.60
N LYS A 155 -25.81 32.20 24.36
CA LYS A 155 -24.49 31.57 24.20
C LYS A 155 -24.48 30.66 22.98
N GLN A 156 -23.37 30.64 22.24
CA GLN A 156 -23.30 29.96 20.94
C GLN A 156 -22.50 28.66 21.00
N TRP A 157 -21.53 28.56 21.90
CA TRP A 157 -20.57 27.48 21.98
C TRP A 157 -20.55 26.86 23.37
N HIS A 158 -20.36 25.54 23.40
CA HIS A 158 -20.12 24.75 24.60
C HIS A 158 -18.70 24.19 24.54
N CYS A 159 -17.91 24.37 25.59
CA CYS A 159 -16.56 23.81 25.71
C CYS A 159 -16.62 22.43 26.35
N GLU A 160 -16.09 21.42 25.68
CA GLU A 160 -16.13 20.03 26.19
C GLU A 160 -15.14 19.77 27.32
N ASP A 161 -14.12 20.63 27.46
CA ASP A 161 -13.03 20.39 28.42
C ASP A 161 -13.28 21.02 29.78
N CYS A 162 -13.89 22.20 29.82
CA CYS A 162 -14.25 22.87 31.09
C CYS A 162 -15.76 22.96 31.32
N GLY A 163 -16.58 22.47 30.38
CA GLY A 163 -18.04 22.47 30.50
C GLY A 163 -18.70 23.84 30.40
N SER A 164 -17.94 24.89 30.03
CA SER A 164 -18.47 26.26 29.97
C SER A 164 -19.23 26.54 28.66
N ASP A 165 -20.35 27.25 28.79
CA ASP A 165 -21.08 27.81 27.65
C ASP A 165 -20.67 29.28 27.45
N PHE A 166 -20.43 29.72 26.20
CA PHE A 166 -20.10 31.11 25.85
C PHE A 166 -20.62 31.54 24.47
#